data_AF-A0A7X6QMF8-F1
#
_entry.id   AF-A0A7X6QMF8-F1
#
_cell.length_a   1.000
_cell.length_b   1.000
_cell.length_c   1.000
_cell.angle_alpha   90.00
_cell.angle_beta   90.00
_cell.angle_gamma   90.00
#
_symmetry.space_group_name_H-M   'P 1'
#
loop_
_entity.id
_entity.type
_entity.pdbx_description
1 polymer ?
#
loop_
_entity_poly.entity_id
_entity_poly.type
_entity_poly.pdbx_seq_one_letter_code
_entity_poly.pdbx_strand_id
1 'polypeptide(L)'
;MKKLVCLMAAFLFLEISYGQENPDSEQSRNVLAVGYQIGGYTLVGIDYEVRVHDFLGIHFGMGYTGYTAGVKIHTNEKKNSPFFNVSYKDAGFGLLKALGLEFGGRWVFIKKSEFGLQFQIGLAKILEIEEYFEEILFDNKEAPPYMLSLGIGFSW
;
A
#
# COMPACT_ATOMS: atom_id res chain seq x y z
N MET A 1 -2.31 20.18 -22.24
CA MET A 1 -1.42 19.93 -21.09
C MET A 1 -1.83 18.70 -20.27
N LYS A 2 -3.08 18.57 -19.78
CA LYS A 2 -3.53 17.40 -18.99
C LYS A 2 -3.33 16.03 -19.68
N LYS A 3 -3.61 15.92 -20.99
CA LYS A 3 -3.42 14.68 -21.77
C LYS A 3 -1.94 14.27 -21.94
N LEU A 4 -1.03 15.25 -21.98
CA LEU A 4 0.41 15.01 -22.13
C LEU A 4 1.04 14.49 -20.82
N VAL A 5 0.54 14.99 -19.68
CA VAL A 5 0.95 14.55 -18.34
C VAL A 5 0.52 13.11 -18.07
N CYS A 6 -0.69 12.71 -18.46
CA CYS A 6 -1.13 11.32 -18.34
C CYS A 6 -0.32 10.36 -19.23
N LEU A 7 0.09 10.80 -20.43
CA LEU A 7 0.91 10.00 -21.34
C LEU A 7 2.34 9.81 -20.78
N MET A 8 2.93 10.86 -20.20
CA MET A 8 4.24 10.77 -19.55
C MET A 8 4.20 9.90 -18.29
N ALA A 9 3.13 10.01 -17.49
CA ALA A 9 2.94 9.12 -16.33
C ALA A 9 2.86 7.66 -16.78
N ALA A 10 2.07 7.36 -17.83
CA ALA A 10 1.96 6.00 -18.38
C ALA A 10 3.31 5.46 -18.92
N PHE A 11 4.13 6.30 -19.54
CA PHE A 11 5.48 5.91 -20.00
C PHE A 11 6.45 5.66 -18.84
N LEU A 12 6.39 6.45 -17.77
CA LEU A 12 7.16 6.20 -16.54
C LEU A 12 6.75 4.88 -15.87
N PHE A 13 5.47 4.51 -15.89
CA PHE A 13 4.99 3.22 -15.38
C PHE A 13 5.47 2.02 -16.23
N LEU A 14 5.67 2.22 -17.54
CA LEU A 14 6.16 1.19 -18.47
C LEU A 14 7.67 0.93 -18.29
N GLU A 15 8.48 1.97 -18.07
CA GLU A 15 9.92 1.80 -17.82
C GLU A 15 10.21 1.13 -16.48
N ILE A 16 9.42 1.41 -15.44
CA ILE A 16 9.50 0.71 -14.15
C ILE A 16 9.18 -0.79 -14.31
N SER A 17 8.30 -1.17 -15.24
CA SER A 17 7.97 -2.58 -15.50
C SER A 17 9.03 -3.32 -16.32
N TYR A 18 9.75 -2.63 -17.23
CA TYR A 18 10.65 -3.27 -18.19
C TYR A 18 12.06 -3.53 -17.64
N GLY A 19 12.50 -2.78 -16.65
CA GLY A 19 13.82 -2.97 -16.05
C GLY A 19 13.79 -3.86 -14.82
N GLN A 20 13.91 -5.19 -14.97
CA GLN A 20 14.73 -6.07 -14.10
C GLN A 20 14.55 -7.57 -14.40
N GLU A 21 15.60 -8.16 -14.97
CA GLU A 21 15.91 -9.59 -14.89
C GLU A 21 17.02 -9.83 -13.87
N ASN A 22 16.83 -10.86 -13.05
CA ASN A 22 17.82 -11.90 -12.81
C ASN A 22 17.03 -13.19 -12.48
N PRO A 23 17.20 -14.29 -13.24
CA PRO A 23 16.72 -15.61 -12.82
C PRO A 23 17.68 -16.15 -11.75
N ASP A 24 17.18 -17.06 -10.91
CA ASP A 24 17.94 -17.88 -9.97
C ASP A 24 18.36 -17.26 -8.63
N SER A 25 17.43 -17.29 -7.68
CA SER A 25 17.58 -18.06 -6.44
C SER A 25 16.19 -18.24 -5.82
N GLU A 26 15.99 -19.28 -4.99
CA GLU A 26 14.78 -19.48 -4.13
C GLU A 26 14.67 -18.38 -3.05
N GLN A 27 14.93 -17.12 -3.41
CA GLN A 27 14.75 -15.98 -2.52
C GLN A 27 13.27 -15.76 -2.28
N SER A 28 12.93 -15.64 -1.00
CA SER A 28 11.56 -15.36 -0.57
C SER A 28 11.06 -14.10 -1.26
N ARG A 29 9.87 -14.20 -1.87
CA ARG A 29 9.18 -13.05 -2.46
C ARG A 29 8.43 -12.21 -1.42
N ASN A 30 8.54 -12.56 -0.13
CA ASN A 30 7.91 -11.82 0.95
C ASN A 30 8.53 -10.43 1.05
N VAL A 31 7.70 -9.44 1.39
CA VAL A 31 8.13 -8.05 1.48
C VAL A 31 7.90 -7.57 2.89
N LEU A 32 8.93 -6.98 3.49
CA LEU A 32 8.80 -6.20 4.71
C LEU A 32 8.83 -4.72 4.32
N ALA A 33 7.88 -3.94 4.81
CA ALA A 33 7.87 -2.49 4.61
C ALA A 33 7.74 -1.76 5.95
N VAL A 34 8.38 -0.60 6.05
CA VAL A 34 8.27 0.33 7.17
C VAL A 34 7.97 1.70 6.60
N GLY A 35 6.83 2.28 6.96
CA GLY A 35 6.35 3.47 6.28
C GLY A 35 5.18 4.15 6.93
N TYR A 36 4.82 5.29 6.35
CA TYR A 36 3.63 6.06 6.70
C TYR A 36 2.45 5.57 5.88
N GLN A 37 1.38 5.21 6.57
CA GLN A 37 0.11 4.72 6.04
C GLN A 37 0.20 3.49 5.13
N ILE A 38 1.35 2.80 5.10
CA ILE A 38 1.44 1.40 4.67
C ILE A 38 0.76 0.58 5.76
N GLY A 39 -0.58 0.54 5.71
CA GLY A 39 -1.41 0.04 6.80
C GLY A 39 -2.37 1.05 7.45
N GLY A 40 -2.71 2.16 6.78
CA GLY A 40 -3.87 2.98 7.14
C GLY A 40 -3.61 4.34 7.80
N TYR A 41 -4.69 5.06 8.09
CA TYR A 41 -4.75 6.53 7.99
C TYR A 41 -3.97 7.36 9.01
N THR A 42 -3.33 6.79 10.01
CA THR A 42 -2.64 7.56 11.06
C THR A 42 -1.26 7.03 11.44
N LEU A 43 -0.68 6.11 10.66
CA LEU A 43 0.36 5.24 11.20
C LEU A 43 1.67 5.23 10.44
N VAL A 44 2.74 5.57 11.15
CA VAL A 44 4.04 4.95 10.87
C VAL A 44 3.97 3.53 11.42
N GLY A 45 4.24 2.55 10.57
CA GLY A 45 4.11 1.15 10.92
C GLY A 45 4.98 0.23 10.09
N ILE A 46 4.89 -1.04 10.43
CA ILE A 46 5.53 -2.15 9.74
C ILE A 46 4.42 -2.93 9.03
N ASP A 47 4.61 -3.25 7.75
CA ASP A 47 3.74 -4.13 6.96
C ASP A 47 4.57 -5.32 6.50
N TYR A 48 4.11 -6.52 6.82
CA TYR A 48 4.72 -7.75 6.35
C TYR A 48 3.79 -8.48 5.41
N GLU A 49 4.28 -8.75 4.21
CA GLU A 49 3.58 -9.47 3.16
C GLU A 49 4.19 -10.84 2.93
N VAL A 50 3.35 -11.86 2.96
CA VAL A 50 3.68 -13.23 2.59
C VAL A 50 3.14 -13.51 1.20
N ARG A 51 4.01 -13.85 0.25
CA ARG A 51 3.65 -14.25 -1.11
C ARG A 51 3.24 -15.72 -1.14
N VAL A 52 1.94 -15.95 -0.99
CA VAL A 52 1.33 -17.29 -1.00
C VAL A 52 1.14 -17.86 -2.42
N HIS A 53 1.15 -17.01 -3.45
CA HIS A 53 1.07 -17.41 -4.86
C HIS A 53 1.80 -16.43 -5.80
N ASP A 54 1.93 -16.81 -7.08
CA ASP A 54 2.56 -15.98 -8.13
C ASP A 54 1.85 -14.67 -8.41
N PHE A 55 0.58 -14.58 -8.03
CA PHE A 55 -0.22 -13.37 -8.20
C PHE A 55 -0.90 -12.92 -6.92
N LEU A 56 -0.65 -13.59 -5.77
CA LEU A 56 -1.36 -13.33 -4.53
C LEU A 56 -0.41 -13.24 -3.34
N GLY A 57 -0.54 -12.16 -2.58
CA GLY A 57 0.11 -11.92 -1.31
C GLY A 57 -0.92 -11.63 -0.22
N ILE A 58 -0.67 -12.10 0.99
CA ILE A 58 -1.44 -11.74 2.18
C ILE A 58 -0.53 -10.88 3.05
N HIS A 59 -1.02 -9.75 3.53
CA HIS A 59 -0.22 -8.85 4.32
C HIS A 59 -0.88 -8.48 5.64
N PHE A 60 -0.05 -8.26 6.65
CA PHE A 60 -0.42 -7.81 7.97
C PHE A 60 0.48 -6.65 8.35
N GLY A 61 -0.15 -5.52 8.67
CA GLY A 61 0.50 -4.32 9.12
C GLY A 61 0.16 -4.01 10.56
N MET A 62 1.13 -3.49 11.29
CA MET A 62 0.93 -2.94 12.62
C MET A 62 1.63 -1.59 12.71
N GLY A 63 0.89 -0.58 13.17
CA GLY A 63 1.43 0.74 13.44
C GLY A 63 1.46 1.06 14.92
N TYR A 64 1.93 2.25 15.25
CA TYR A 64 1.92 2.79 16.62
C TYR A 64 0.53 2.70 17.30
N THR A 65 -0.54 3.03 16.59
CA THR A 65 -1.93 3.00 17.06
C THR A 65 -2.87 2.40 16.00
N GLY A 66 -2.76 1.09 15.75
CA GLY A 66 -3.69 0.39 14.86
C GLY A 66 -3.02 -0.71 14.03
N TYR A 67 -3.79 -1.33 13.16
CA TYR A 67 -3.35 -2.46 12.36
C TYR A 67 -4.04 -2.50 10.99
N THR A 68 -3.48 -3.28 10.09
CA THR A 68 -4.05 -3.57 8.79
C THR A 68 -3.90 -5.03 8.47
N ALA A 69 -4.86 -5.57 7.74
CA ALA A 69 -4.72 -6.86 7.10
C ALA A 69 -5.33 -6.78 5.71
N GLY A 70 -4.77 -7.50 4.75
CA GLY A 70 -5.29 -7.45 3.40
C GLY A 70 -4.68 -8.46 2.46
N VAL A 71 -5.16 -8.37 1.23
CA VAL A 71 -4.72 -9.21 0.11
C VAL A 71 -4.23 -8.31 -1.01
N LYS A 72 -3.03 -8.60 -1.50
CA LYS A 72 -2.44 -7.97 -2.67
C LYS A 72 -2.52 -8.93 -3.85
N ILE A 73 -3.09 -8.45 -4.94
CA ILE A 73 -3.17 -9.12 -6.24
C ILE A 73 -2.12 -8.49 -7.14
N HIS A 74 -1.08 -9.24 -7.43
CA HIS A 74 0.08 -8.80 -8.17
C HIS A 74 -0.14 -8.95 -9.67
N THR A 75 0.51 -8.11 -10.47
CA THR A 75 0.40 -8.16 -11.94
C THR A 75 1.34 -9.19 -12.57
N ASN A 76 2.35 -9.67 -11.84
CA ASN A 76 3.28 -10.70 -12.27
C ASN A 76 3.96 -11.40 -11.07
N GLU A 77 4.72 -12.46 -11.37
CA GLU A 77 5.37 -13.33 -10.39
C GLU A 77 6.58 -12.70 -9.67
N LYS A 78 7.06 -11.54 -10.10
CA LYS A 78 8.25 -10.90 -9.53
C LYS A 78 7.94 -10.29 -8.16
N LYS A 79 8.94 -10.28 -7.28
CA LYS A 79 8.87 -9.65 -5.94
C LYS A 79 8.44 -8.17 -6.00
N ASN A 80 8.88 -7.44 -7.02
CA ASN A 80 8.66 -5.98 -7.16
C ASN A 80 7.44 -5.65 -8.03
N SER A 81 6.59 -6.63 -8.35
CA SER A 81 5.48 -6.41 -9.25
C SER A 81 4.52 -5.34 -8.69
N PRO A 82 3.95 -4.48 -9.54
CA PRO A 82 2.78 -3.71 -9.16
C PRO A 82 1.67 -4.62 -8.63
N PHE A 83 0.80 -4.07 -7.78
CA PHE A 83 -0.28 -4.81 -7.16
C PHE A 83 -1.53 -3.96 -6.95
N PHE A 84 -2.68 -4.64 -6.94
CA PHE A 84 -3.93 -4.13 -6.41
C PHE A 84 -4.10 -4.65 -4.99
N ASN A 85 -4.45 -3.80 -4.04
CA ASN A 85 -4.61 -4.16 -2.65
C ASN A 85 -6.06 -4.02 -2.23
N VAL A 86 -6.60 -5.04 -1.58
CA VAL A 86 -7.85 -4.98 -0.84
C VAL A 86 -7.52 -5.17 0.63
N SER A 87 -7.72 -4.13 1.44
CA SER A 87 -7.28 -4.13 2.83
C SER A 87 -8.37 -3.69 3.79
N TYR A 88 -8.37 -4.27 4.97
CA TYR A 88 -9.04 -3.75 6.14
C TYR A 88 -8.03 -2.97 6.98
N LYS A 89 -8.40 -1.75 7.36
CA LYS A 89 -7.54 -0.81 8.07
C LYS A 89 -8.24 -0.38 9.34
N ASP A 90 -7.60 -0.59 10.48
CA ASP A 90 -7.98 -0.01 11.76
C ASP A 90 -6.94 1.05 12.15
N ALA A 91 -7.38 2.30 12.21
CA ALA A 91 -6.61 3.43 12.72
C ALA A 91 -7.13 3.78 14.11
N GLY A 92 -6.23 3.81 15.08
CA GLY A 92 -6.51 4.21 16.46
C GLY A 92 -7.06 3.11 17.38
N PHE A 93 -7.01 1.83 17.00
CA PHE A 93 -7.69 0.73 17.72
C PHE A 93 -9.20 0.98 17.87
N GLY A 94 -9.83 1.32 16.75
CA GLY A 94 -11.27 1.57 16.65
C GLY A 94 -11.69 3.01 16.45
N LEU A 95 -10.76 3.97 16.38
CA LEU A 95 -11.12 5.37 16.06
C LEU A 95 -11.60 5.52 14.62
N LEU A 96 -11.03 4.76 13.70
CA LEU A 96 -11.43 4.74 12.29
C LEU A 96 -11.17 3.35 11.70
N LYS A 97 -12.23 2.70 11.22
CA LYS A 97 -12.15 1.43 10.48
C LYS A 97 -12.53 1.68 9.03
N ALA A 98 -11.73 1.18 8.10
CA ALA A 98 -11.96 1.39 6.68
C ALA A 98 -11.60 0.15 5.84
N LEU A 99 -12.27 0.01 4.70
CA LEU A 99 -11.90 -0.92 3.64
C LEU A 99 -11.21 -0.19 2.50
N GLY A 100 -9.93 -0.45 2.29
CA GLY A 100 -9.10 0.09 1.23
C GLY A 100 -9.17 -0.75 -0.05
N LEU A 101 -9.30 -0.07 -1.18
CA LEU A 101 -8.98 -0.56 -2.51
C LEU A 101 -7.88 0.32 -3.09
N GLU A 102 -6.69 -0.23 -3.27
CA GLU A 102 -5.49 0.55 -3.59
C GLU A 102 -4.71 -0.07 -4.75
N PHE A 103 -3.95 0.75 -5.45
CA PHE A 103 -2.94 0.31 -6.40
C PHE A 103 -1.57 0.74 -5.88
N GLY A 104 -0.60 -0.16 -5.93
CA GLY A 104 0.72 0.08 -5.40
C GLY A 104 1.82 -0.63 -6.17
N GLY A 105 3.04 -0.38 -5.74
CA GLY A 105 4.22 -0.98 -6.32
C GLY A 105 5.45 -0.76 -5.45
N ARG A 106 6.56 -1.34 -5.89
CA ARG A 106 7.85 -1.22 -5.20
C ARG A 106 8.93 -0.77 -6.16
N TRP A 107 9.61 0.31 -5.79
CA TRP A 107 10.76 0.82 -6.51
C TRP A 107 12.03 0.46 -5.76
N VAL A 108 12.76 -0.53 -6.24
CA VAL A 108 14.04 -0.96 -5.66
C VAL A 108 15.16 -0.01 -6.06
N PHE A 109 15.85 0.56 -5.07
CA PHE A 109 16.99 1.45 -5.25
C PHE A 109 18.30 0.66 -5.42
N ILE A 110 18.48 -0.38 -4.62
CA ILE A 110 19.70 -1.18 -4.58
C ILE A 110 19.33 -2.64 -4.84
N LYS A 111 19.55 -3.13 -6.07
CA LYS A 111 19.17 -4.50 -6.47
C LYS A 111 19.79 -5.58 -5.57
N LYS A 112 21.03 -5.37 -5.10
CA LYS A 112 21.76 -6.35 -4.28
C LYS A 112 21.17 -6.55 -2.87
N SER A 113 20.52 -5.54 -2.32
CA SER A 113 19.95 -5.59 -0.96
C SER A 113 18.42 -5.60 -0.95
N GLU A 114 17.79 -5.64 -2.13
CA GLU A 114 16.33 -5.54 -2.36
C GLU A 114 15.66 -4.30 -1.74
N PHE A 115 16.47 -3.36 -1.24
CA PHE A 115 16.02 -2.17 -0.56
C PHE A 115 15.38 -1.21 -1.55
N GLY A 116 14.17 -0.77 -1.23
CA GLY A 116 13.39 0.09 -2.08
C GLY A 116 12.31 0.86 -1.36
N LEU A 117 11.51 1.56 -2.14
CA LEU A 117 10.34 2.30 -1.70
C LEU A 117 9.08 1.55 -2.12
N GLN A 118 8.22 1.21 -1.17
CA GLN A 118 6.86 0.75 -1.43
C GLN A 118 5.93 1.96 -1.37
N PHE A 119 5.00 2.02 -2.32
CA PHE A 119 3.98 3.05 -2.36
C PHE A 119 2.63 2.45 -2.76
N GLN A 120 1.55 3.07 -2.30
CA GLN A 120 0.17 2.71 -2.62
C GLN A 120 -0.73 3.93 -2.60
N ILE A 121 -1.73 3.94 -3.49
CA ILE A 121 -2.74 4.99 -3.60
C ILE A 121 -4.08 4.37 -3.97
N GLY A 122 -5.17 4.87 -3.42
CA GLY A 122 -6.50 4.37 -3.72
C GLY A 122 -7.62 5.04 -2.96
N LEU A 123 -8.72 4.32 -2.81
CA LEU A 123 -9.88 4.77 -2.04
C LEU A 123 -10.06 3.86 -0.84
N ALA A 124 -10.49 4.42 0.28
CA ALA A 124 -10.96 3.65 1.42
C ALA A 124 -12.39 4.03 1.76
N LYS A 125 -13.26 3.03 1.88
CA LYS A 125 -14.61 3.18 2.39
C LYS A 125 -14.56 3.22 3.91
N ILE A 126 -15.09 4.27 4.51
CA ILE A 126 -15.23 4.37 5.97
C ILE A 126 -16.33 3.39 6.39
N LEU A 127 -16.00 2.51 7.34
CA LEU A 127 -16.94 1.56 7.94
C LEU A 127 -17.47 2.07 9.27
N GLU A 128 -16.57 2.63 10.07
CA GLU A 128 -16.83 3.10 11.41
C GLU A 128 -15.84 4.20 11.71
N ILE A 129 -16.31 5.27 12.33
CA ILE A 129 -15.48 6.34 12.84
C ILE A 129 -16.07 6.75 14.20
N GLU A 130 -15.19 7.00 15.16
CA GLU A 130 -15.59 7.48 16.48
C GLU A 130 -15.99 8.97 16.37
N GLU A 131 -17.05 9.38 17.07
CA GLU A 131 -17.72 10.68 16.88
C GLU A 131 -16.78 11.86 17.15
N TYR A 132 -16.00 11.82 18.24
CA TYR A 132 -15.03 12.87 18.53
C TYR A 132 -13.89 12.90 17.51
N PHE A 133 -13.44 11.73 17.04
CA PHE A 133 -12.43 11.62 15.99
C PHE A 133 -12.94 12.12 14.63
N GLU A 134 -14.22 11.88 14.32
CA GLU A 134 -14.90 12.41 13.14
C GLU A 134 -14.95 13.93 13.15
N GLU A 135 -15.37 14.52 14.27
CA GLU A 135 -15.41 15.98 14.45
C GLU A 135 -14.04 16.62 14.22
N ILE A 136 -12.97 16.02 14.75
CA ILE A 136 -11.59 16.51 14.56
C ILE A 136 -11.13 16.34 13.11
N LEU A 137 -11.33 15.16 12.53
CA LEU A 137 -10.77 14.81 11.23
C LEU A 137 -11.48 15.55 10.09
N PHE A 138 -12.78 15.80 10.24
CA PHE A 138 -13.63 16.40 9.21
C PHE A 138 -14.14 17.80 9.57
N ASP A 139 -13.57 18.45 10.60
CA ASP A 139 -13.87 19.83 10.99
C ASP A 139 -15.37 20.03 11.28
N ASN A 140 -15.91 19.19 12.16
CA ASN A 140 -17.33 19.13 12.56
C ASN A 140 -18.30 18.87 11.40
N LYS A 141 -17.83 18.22 10.33
CA LYS A 141 -18.67 17.75 9.23
C LYS A 141 -18.78 16.24 9.29
N GLU A 142 -19.89 15.73 8.77
CA GLU A 142 -20.10 14.30 8.58
C GLU A 142 -19.00 13.72 7.66
N ALA A 143 -18.46 12.57 8.07
CA ALA A 143 -17.45 11.84 7.36
C ALA A 143 -17.97 11.41 5.98
N PRO A 144 -17.23 11.66 4.89
CA PRO A 144 -17.60 11.16 3.60
C PRO A 144 -17.55 9.62 3.60
N PRO A 145 -18.39 8.93 2.80
CA PRO A 145 -18.39 7.47 2.73
C PRO A 145 -17.06 6.90 2.21
N TYR A 146 -16.28 7.71 1.47
CA TYR A 146 -14.99 7.34 0.90
C TYR A 146 -13.95 8.43 1.15
N MET A 147 -12.71 8.00 1.37
CA MET A 147 -11.55 8.86 1.59
C MET A 147 -10.35 8.38 0.74
N LEU A 148 -9.42 9.29 0.46
CA LEU A 148 -8.20 9.01 -0.32
C LEU A 148 -7.18 8.24 0.51
N SER A 149 -6.88 7.00 0.12
CA SER A 149 -5.88 6.17 0.80
C SER A 149 -4.52 6.38 0.15
N LEU A 150 -3.52 6.72 0.95
CA LEU A 150 -2.12 6.84 0.52
C LEU A 150 -1.25 6.01 1.45
N GLY A 151 -0.12 5.53 0.95
CA GLY A 151 0.89 4.88 1.77
C GLY A 151 2.24 4.92 1.07
N ILE A 152 3.30 5.17 1.84
CA ILE A 152 4.68 5.24 1.36
C ILE A 152 5.65 4.79 2.44
N GLY A 153 6.69 4.06 2.07
CA GLY A 153 7.63 3.52 3.03
C GLY A 153 8.80 2.82 2.39
N PHE A 154 9.82 2.56 3.21
CA PHE A 154 10.95 1.75 2.82
C PHE A 154 10.60 0.28 2.91
N SER A 155 11.24 -0.54 2.09
CA SER A 155 10.90 -1.94 1.95
C SER A 155 12.09 -2.79 1.56
N TRP A 156 12.01 -4.07 1.90
CA TRP A 156 13.01 -5.11 1.64
C TRP A 156 12.32 -6.32 1.02
#